data_AF-A0AAV2INY0-F1
#
_entry.id   AF-A0AAV2INY0-F1
#
_cell.length_a   1.000
_cell.length_b   1.000
_cell.length_c   1.000
_cell.angle_alpha   90.00
_cell.angle_beta   90.00
_cell.angle_gamma   90.00
#
_symmetry.space_group_name_H-M   'P 1'
#
loop_
_entity.id
_entity.type
_entity.pdbx_description
1 polymer ?
#
loop_
_entity_poly.entity_id
_entity_poly.type
_entity_poly.pdbx_seq_one_letter_code
_entity_poly.pdbx_strand_id
1 'polypeptide(L)'
;DIVVNEVDVGQQCLSCGDQCAGFSFHDWRNICANCKCLREAHEIFNENFVNVRDRLGWKREEDPSRSVSKEETLGEGYTWVPSSLSSKKIREYMDQLPNHKVPKVDSPGERYRDIQIIKQLPKQDLSDLYCRFLEGDMEKKEFNIFRDLRDQVAMGIGQVKECPRDSTCYCCKGEVDQGELAVTAPKVTSDAVWHPACFTCHTCEELLVDLVYCHHAKNLYCERHYAEIIRPRCPGCDE
;
A
#
# COMPACT_ATOMS: atom_id res chain seq x y z
N ASP A 1 17.62 -6.64 -6.46
CA ASP A 1 16.61 -6.06 -7.38
C ASP A 1 15.23 -6.20 -6.78
N ILE A 2 14.35 -5.24 -7.06
CA ILE A 2 12.95 -5.29 -6.62
C ILE A 2 12.24 -6.36 -7.44
N VAL A 3 11.64 -7.35 -6.76
CA VAL A 3 10.90 -8.44 -7.40
C VAL A 3 9.45 -8.39 -6.94
N VAL A 4 8.54 -8.16 -7.89
CA VAL A 4 7.09 -8.12 -7.68
C VAL A 4 6.43 -9.31 -8.39
N ASN A 5 5.77 -10.17 -7.61
CA ASN A 5 5.12 -11.40 -8.09
C ASN A 5 3.59 -11.27 -8.00
N GLU A 6 3.01 -10.59 -8.99
CA GLU A 6 1.56 -10.46 -9.15
C GLU A 6 1.04 -11.53 -10.13
N VAL A 7 -0.03 -12.21 -9.75
CA VAL A 7 -0.74 -13.17 -10.60
C VAL A 7 -1.95 -12.48 -11.19
N ASP A 8 -1.90 -12.20 -12.50
CA ASP A 8 -2.99 -11.55 -13.22
C ASP A 8 -3.48 -12.37 -14.42
N VAL A 9 -2.61 -12.85 -15.30
CA VAL A 9 -3.01 -13.58 -16.51
C VAL A 9 -3.87 -14.79 -16.16
N GLY A 10 -5.03 -14.90 -16.83
CA GLY A 10 -6.01 -15.96 -16.62
C GLY A 10 -6.96 -15.73 -15.45
N GLN A 11 -6.76 -14.71 -14.61
CA GLN A 11 -7.63 -14.47 -13.45
C GLN A 11 -9.04 -14.05 -13.86
N GLN A 12 -10.05 -14.49 -13.11
CA GLN A 12 -11.46 -14.25 -13.40
C GLN A 12 -11.77 -12.76 -13.34
N CYS A 13 -12.62 -12.27 -14.25
CA CYS A 13 -13.15 -10.92 -14.19
C CYS A 13 -14.35 -10.89 -13.24
N LEU A 14 -14.27 -10.12 -12.15
CA LEU A 14 -15.35 -9.97 -11.18
C LEU A 14 -16.56 -9.20 -11.73
N SER A 15 -16.36 -8.41 -12.79
CA SER A 15 -17.44 -7.68 -13.46
C SER A 15 -18.18 -8.53 -14.50
N CYS A 16 -17.46 -9.39 -15.23
CA CYS A 16 -18.02 -10.19 -16.32
C CYS A 16 -18.36 -11.63 -15.92
N GLY A 17 -17.82 -12.11 -14.79
CA GLY A 17 -17.87 -13.53 -14.42
C GLY A 17 -17.36 -14.41 -15.55
N ASP A 18 -18.15 -15.42 -15.90
CA ASP A 18 -17.81 -16.42 -16.92
C ASP A 18 -17.82 -15.89 -18.36
N GLN A 19 -18.25 -14.65 -18.59
CA GLN A 19 -18.20 -14.02 -19.93
C GLN A 19 -16.78 -13.59 -20.32
N CYS A 20 -15.84 -13.55 -19.38
CA CYS A 20 -14.43 -13.29 -19.63
C CYS A 20 -13.64 -14.59 -19.50
N ALA A 21 -12.84 -14.93 -20.52
CA ALA A 21 -11.96 -16.10 -20.49
C ALA A 21 -10.74 -15.96 -19.54
N GLY A 22 -10.80 -15.02 -18.60
CA GLY A 22 -9.70 -14.60 -17.74
C GLY A 22 -8.94 -13.39 -18.28
N PHE A 23 -8.19 -12.72 -17.41
CA PHE A 23 -7.39 -11.56 -17.79
C PHE A 23 -6.36 -11.92 -18.85
N SER A 24 -6.22 -11.05 -19.84
CA SER A 24 -5.18 -11.12 -20.87
C SER A 24 -4.74 -9.70 -21.18
N PHE A 25 -3.45 -9.45 -21.33
CA PHE A 25 -2.95 -8.09 -21.57
C PHE A 25 -3.38 -7.55 -22.92
N HIS A 26 -3.87 -6.31 -22.94
CA HIS A 26 -3.94 -5.53 -24.16
C HIS A 26 -2.54 -4.97 -24.50
N ASP A 27 -2.26 -4.74 -25.79
CA ASP A 27 -0.94 -4.30 -26.26
C ASP A 27 -0.47 -2.93 -25.75
N TRP A 28 -1.37 -2.09 -25.24
CA TRP A 28 -1.04 -0.71 -24.86
C TRP A 28 -2.03 -0.09 -23.87
N ARG A 29 -3.08 -0.83 -23.47
CA ARG A 29 -4.09 -0.35 -22.52
C ARG A 29 -4.05 -1.19 -21.25
N ASN A 30 -4.31 -0.60 -20.09
CA ASN A 30 -4.48 -1.31 -18.83
C ASN A 30 -5.88 -1.96 -18.71
N ILE A 31 -6.28 -2.67 -19.76
CA ILE A 31 -7.55 -3.38 -19.85
C ILE A 31 -7.32 -4.81 -20.33
N CYS A 32 -8.27 -5.68 -20.03
CA CYS A 32 -8.27 -7.03 -20.52
C CYS A 32 -8.53 -7.07 -22.04
N ALA A 33 -7.71 -7.82 -22.78
CA ALA A 33 -7.89 -8.05 -24.20
C ALA A 33 -9.22 -8.76 -24.51
N ASN A 34 -9.68 -9.63 -23.60
CA ASN A 34 -10.89 -10.44 -23.74
C ASN A 34 -12.19 -9.65 -23.47
N CYS A 35 -12.29 -8.95 -22.33
CA CYS A 35 -13.54 -8.30 -21.92
C CYS A 35 -13.51 -6.76 -21.90
N LYS A 36 -12.34 -6.14 -22.14
CA LYS A 36 -12.12 -4.68 -22.07
C LYS A 36 -12.32 -4.03 -20.69
N CYS A 37 -12.66 -4.80 -19.65
CA CYS A 37 -12.61 -4.30 -18.27
C CYS A 37 -11.16 -3.97 -17.87
N LEU A 38 -11.01 -3.03 -16.93
CA LEU A 38 -9.72 -2.69 -16.34
C LEU A 38 -9.03 -3.94 -15.77
N ARG A 39 -7.70 -3.94 -15.75
CA ARG A 39 -6.91 -4.99 -15.10
C ARG A 39 -7.43 -5.28 -13.68
N GLU A 40 -7.64 -4.23 -12.89
CA GLU A 40 -8.15 -4.28 -11.52
C GLU A 40 -9.56 -4.89 -11.34
N ALA A 41 -10.32 -5.06 -12.42
CA ALA A 41 -11.61 -5.73 -12.37
C ALA A 41 -11.48 -7.27 -12.32
N HIS A 42 -10.25 -7.79 -12.30
CA HIS A 42 -9.95 -9.21 -12.22
C HIS A 42 -9.43 -9.58 -10.82
N GLU A 43 -9.55 -10.85 -10.44
CA GLU A 43 -9.05 -11.39 -9.17
C GLU A 43 -7.51 -11.46 -9.15
N ILE A 44 -6.86 -10.31 -9.18
CA ILE A 44 -5.41 -10.19 -9.15
C ILE A 44 -4.94 -10.28 -7.69
N PHE A 45 -3.91 -11.09 -7.46
CA PHE A 45 -3.34 -11.30 -6.13
C PHE A 45 -1.82 -11.42 -6.22
N ASN A 46 -1.17 -11.42 -5.06
CA ASN A 46 0.27 -11.66 -4.96
C ASN A 46 0.52 -13.15 -4.65
N GLU A 47 1.39 -13.82 -5.41
CA GLU A 47 1.63 -15.27 -5.24
C GLU A 47 2.23 -15.62 -3.87
N ASN A 48 2.91 -14.65 -3.24
CA ASN A 48 3.61 -14.81 -1.98
C ASN A 48 3.18 -13.75 -0.96
N PHE A 49 3.41 -14.05 0.31
CA PHE A 49 3.20 -13.10 1.40
C PHE A 49 3.97 -11.81 1.12
N VAL A 50 3.26 -10.69 1.00
CA VAL A 50 3.87 -9.40 0.72
C VAL A 50 4.19 -8.67 2.02
N ASN A 51 5.48 -8.54 2.28
CA ASN A 51 6.00 -7.51 3.16
C ASN A 51 6.27 -6.25 2.33
N VAL A 52 5.69 -5.12 2.72
CA VAL A 52 5.79 -3.86 1.97
C VAL A 52 7.24 -3.36 1.87
N ARG A 53 8.07 -3.55 2.90
CA ARG A 53 9.50 -3.16 2.84
C ARG A 53 10.25 -3.96 1.80
N ASP A 54 10.01 -5.27 1.77
CA ASP A 54 10.64 -6.17 0.81
C ASP A 54 10.15 -5.83 -0.62
N ARG A 55 8.86 -5.50 -0.79
CA ARG A 55 8.29 -5.02 -2.07
C ARG A 55 8.95 -3.72 -2.57
N LEU A 56 9.32 -2.81 -1.67
CA LEU A 56 10.02 -1.57 -2.00
C LEU A 56 11.52 -1.77 -2.28
N GLY A 57 12.06 -2.96 -2.03
CA GLY A 57 13.52 -3.21 -2.06
C GLY A 57 14.27 -2.46 -0.95
N TRP A 58 13.58 -2.01 0.09
CA TRP A 58 14.19 -1.33 1.22
C TRP A 58 14.98 -2.36 2.04
N LYS A 59 16.30 -2.14 2.13
CA LYS A 59 17.16 -3.02 2.92
C LYS A 59 16.67 -3.05 4.36
N ARG A 60 16.54 -4.25 4.92
CA ARG A 60 16.43 -4.43 6.36
C ARG A 60 17.72 -3.90 6.96
N GLU A 61 17.71 -2.70 7.55
CA GLU A 61 18.69 -2.43 8.59
C GLU A 61 18.57 -3.57 9.60
N GLU A 62 19.70 -4.01 10.16
CA GLU A 62 19.82 -5.15 11.09
C GLU A 62 19.09 -4.89 12.43
N ASP A 63 17.79 -4.61 12.38
CA ASP A 63 16.91 -4.51 13.54
C ASP A 63 15.83 -5.61 13.44
N PRO A 64 16.16 -6.84 13.90
CA PRO A 64 15.23 -7.97 13.96
C PRO A 64 13.95 -7.66 14.75
N SER A 65 13.93 -6.59 15.56
CA SER A 65 12.78 -6.24 16.42
C SER A 65 11.65 -5.49 15.69
N ARG A 66 11.83 -5.18 14.40
CA ARG A 66 10.91 -4.29 13.64
C ARG A 66 10.20 -4.92 12.45
N SER A 67 10.47 -6.18 12.10
CA SER A 67 9.75 -6.87 11.03
C SER A 67 8.95 -8.04 11.57
N VAL A 68 7.64 -8.03 11.37
CA VAL A 68 6.79 -9.19 11.68
C VAL A 68 7.00 -10.25 10.58
N SER A 69 7.30 -11.48 10.99
CA SER A 69 7.40 -12.63 10.10
C SER A 69 6.02 -13.06 9.57
N LYS A 70 6.01 -13.82 8.47
CA LYS A 70 4.78 -14.42 7.93
C LYS A 70 4.11 -15.29 9.00
N GLU A 71 4.89 -16.07 9.72
CA GLU A 71 4.45 -17.01 10.75
C GLU A 71 3.79 -16.28 11.93
N GLU A 72 4.40 -15.20 12.43
CA GLU A 72 3.83 -14.38 13.50
C GLU A 72 2.52 -13.72 13.07
N THR A 73 2.48 -13.19 11.85
CA THR A 73 1.30 -12.51 11.31
C THR A 73 0.11 -13.48 11.21
N LEU A 74 0.34 -14.66 10.61
CA LEU A 74 -0.67 -15.70 10.47
C LEU A 74 -1.07 -16.30 11.83
N GLY A 75 -0.16 -16.35 12.80
CA GLY A 75 -0.44 -16.76 14.17
C GLY A 75 -1.48 -15.87 14.87
N GLU A 76 -1.55 -14.59 14.50
CA GLU A 76 -2.57 -13.64 14.97
C GLU A 76 -3.88 -13.72 14.15
N GLY A 77 -3.91 -14.48 13.06
CA GLY A 77 -5.08 -14.67 12.19
C GLY A 77 -5.25 -13.61 11.10
N TYR A 78 -4.19 -12.85 10.80
CA TYR A 78 -4.21 -11.79 9.78
C TYR A 78 -3.12 -12.02 8.72
N THR A 79 -3.23 -11.36 7.57
CA THR A 79 -2.17 -11.29 6.55
C THR A 79 -1.27 -10.07 6.72
N TRP A 80 -1.60 -9.18 7.67
CA TRP A 80 -0.72 -8.14 8.20
C TRP A 80 -1.11 -7.78 9.62
N VAL A 81 -0.12 -7.47 10.45
CA VAL A 81 -0.33 -6.93 11.81
C VAL A 81 0.68 -5.81 12.08
N PRO A 82 0.31 -4.81 12.90
CA PRO A 82 1.29 -3.82 13.35
C PRO A 82 2.40 -4.48 14.17
N SER A 83 3.65 -4.09 13.91
CA SER A 83 4.80 -4.55 14.70
C SER A 83 4.77 -4.00 16.12
N SER A 84 5.39 -4.72 17.06
CA SER A 84 5.66 -4.24 18.43
C SER A 84 4.42 -4.07 19.34
N LEU A 85 3.29 -4.70 18.99
CA LEU A 85 2.08 -4.75 19.83
C LEU A 85 1.85 -6.16 20.38
N SER A 86 1.17 -6.24 21.53
CA SER A 86 0.67 -7.52 22.05
C SER A 86 -0.56 -7.98 21.26
N SER A 87 -0.87 -9.28 21.27
CA SER A 87 -2.05 -9.85 20.60
C SER A 87 -3.37 -9.16 20.99
N LYS A 88 -3.49 -8.71 22.25
CA LYS A 88 -4.66 -7.94 22.72
C LYS A 88 -4.76 -6.59 22.00
N LYS A 89 -3.64 -5.86 21.90
CA LYS A 89 -3.55 -4.55 21.25
C LYS A 89 -3.67 -4.65 19.73
N ILE A 90 -3.20 -5.75 19.12
CA ILE A 90 -3.45 -6.04 17.69
C ILE A 90 -4.95 -6.15 17.42
N ARG A 91 -5.69 -6.93 18.22
CA ARG A 91 -7.15 -7.01 18.09
C ARG A 91 -7.84 -5.66 18.30
N GLU A 92 -7.49 -4.94 19.37
CA GLU A 92 -8.00 -3.59 19.63
C GLU A 92 -7.74 -2.61 18.47
N TYR A 93 -6.60 -2.76 17.78
CA TYR A 93 -6.29 -1.97 16.59
C TYR A 93 -7.20 -2.34 15.41
N MET A 94 -7.33 -3.64 15.11
CA MET A 94 -8.14 -4.12 13.98
C MET A 94 -9.62 -3.77 14.14
N ASP A 95 -10.13 -3.77 15.37
CA ASP A 95 -11.52 -3.39 15.70
C ASP A 95 -11.84 -1.92 15.39
N GLN A 96 -10.82 -1.07 15.23
CA GLN A 96 -10.98 0.35 14.86
C GLN A 96 -11.00 0.59 13.34
N LEU A 97 -10.77 -0.46 12.54
CA LEU A 97 -10.82 -0.38 11.09
C LEU A 97 -12.18 -0.86 10.56
N PRO A 98 -12.63 -0.41 9.38
CA PRO A 98 -13.82 -0.96 8.76
C PRO A 98 -13.68 -2.46 8.54
N ASN A 99 -14.68 -3.27 8.96
CA ASN A 99 -14.61 -4.73 8.93
C ASN A 99 -14.20 -5.34 7.57
N HIS A 100 -14.61 -4.71 6.46
CA HIS A 100 -14.29 -5.17 5.10
C HIS A 100 -12.87 -4.81 4.64
N LYS A 101 -12.12 -4.05 5.44
CA LYS A 101 -10.72 -3.65 5.20
C LYS A 101 -9.73 -4.31 6.16
N VAL A 102 -10.23 -5.03 7.17
CA VAL A 102 -9.39 -5.76 8.12
C VAL A 102 -8.75 -6.97 7.41
N PRO A 103 -7.42 -7.09 7.35
CA PRO A 103 -6.73 -8.12 6.57
C PRO A 103 -6.74 -9.49 7.26
N LYS A 104 -7.93 -9.97 7.63
CA LYS A 104 -8.13 -11.27 8.28
C LYS A 104 -7.99 -12.38 7.24
N VAL A 105 -7.29 -13.45 7.58
CA VAL A 105 -7.11 -14.62 6.70
C VAL A 105 -8.48 -15.19 6.29
N ASP A 106 -8.60 -15.59 5.02
CA ASP A 106 -9.79 -16.14 4.39
C ASP A 106 -11.01 -15.19 4.45
N SER A 107 -10.76 -13.87 4.40
CA SER A 107 -11.82 -12.86 4.48
C SER A 107 -11.81 -11.89 3.30
N PRO A 108 -12.92 -11.16 3.06
CA PRO A 108 -12.92 -10.09 2.06
C PRO A 108 -11.83 -9.03 2.28
N GLY A 109 -11.41 -8.81 3.52
CA GLY A 109 -10.38 -7.83 3.84
C GLY A 109 -8.96 -8.26 3.47
N GLU A 110 -8.68 -9.57 3.42
CA GLU A 110 -7.42 -10.10 2.84
C GLU A 110 -7.34 -9.78 1.34
N ARG A 111 -8.43 -10.05 0.60
CA ARG A 111 -8.51 -9.70 -0.83
C ARG A 111 -8.41 -8.19 -1.05
N TYR A 112 -9.07 -7.41 -0.22
CA TYR A 112 -8.96 -5.95 -0.23
C TYR A 112 -7.49 -5.53 -0.06
N ARG A 113 -6.75 -6.10 0.90
CA ARG A 113 -5.34 -5.79 1.13
C ARG A 113 -4.50 -6.05 -0.11
N ASP A 114 -4.64 -7.21 -0.75
CA ASP A 114 -3.89 -7.55 -1.96
C ASP A 114 -4.14 -6.54 -3.09
N ILE A 115 -5.41 -6.17 -3.29
CA ILE A 115 -5.80 -5.14 -4.26
C ILE A 115 -5.16 -3.80 -3.90
N GLN A 116 -5.20 -3.38 -2.64
CA GLN A 116 -4.62 -2.10 -2.22
C GLN A 116 -3.10 -2.06 -2.40
N ILE A 117 -2.39 -3.16 -2.15
CA ILE A 117 -0.96 -3.27 -2.44
C ILE A 117 -0.68 -3.01 -3.92
N ILE A 118 -1.45 -3.62 -4.83
CA ILE A 118 -1.26 -3.47 -6.27
C ILE A 118 -1.58 -2.05 -6.73
N LYS A 119 -2.70 -1.49 -6.24
CA LYS A 119 -3.17 -0.15 -6.65
C LYS A 119 -2.31 0.97 -6.09
N GLN A 120 -1.93 0.88 -4.81
CA GLN A 120 -1.22 1.95 -4.13
C GLN A 120 0.30 1.87 -4.31
N LEU A 121 0.84 0.71 -4.66
CA LEU A 121 2.26 0.48 -4.96
C LEU A 121 2.42 -0.23 -6.34
N PRO A 122 2.07 0.44 -7.45
CA PRO A 122 2.22 -0.13 -8.78
C PRO A 122 3.69 -0.51 -9.02
N LYS A 123 3.94 -1.72 -9.53
CA LYS A 123 5.31 -2.21 -9.78
C LYS A 123 6.12 -1.27 -10.68
N GLN A 124 5.46 -0.57 -11.60
CA GLN A 124 6.03 0.43 -12.49
C GLN A 124 6.65 1.62 -11.73
N ASP A 125 6.14 1.94 -10.54
CA ASP A 125 6.63 3.06 -9.72
C ASP A 125 7.78 2.62 -8.80
N LEU A 126 8.03 1.32 -8.72
CA LEU A 126 9.07 0.71 -7.91
C LEU A 126 10.34 0.44 -8.74
N SER A 127 10.17 -0.02 -9.98
CA SER A 127 11.30 -0.32 -10.88
C SER A 127 10.94 -0.10 -12.34
N ASP A 128 11.88 0.52 -13.07
CA ASP A 128 11.85 0.71 -14.51
C ASP A 128 11.78 -0.61 -15.31
N LEU A 129 12.19 -1.73 -14.69
CA LEU A 129 12.07 -3.07 -15.28
C LEU A 129 10.63 -3.46 -15.60
N TYR A 130 9.66 -2.86 -14.93
CA TYR A 130 8.24 -3.13 -15.11
C TYR A 130 7.54 -2.13 -16.05
N CYS A 131 8.23 -1.07 -16.46
CA CYS A 131 7.70 -0.06 -17.35
C CYS A 131 7.87 -0.51 -18.81
N ARG A 132 6.77 -0.65 -19.54
CA ARG A 132 6.79 -1.13 -20.93
C ARG A 132 7.34 -0.08 -21.89
N PHE A 133 7.16 1.20 -21.58
CA PHE A 133 7.46 2.31 -22.50
C PHE A 133 8.63 3.20 -22.06
N LEU A 134 9.31 2.85 -20.96
CA LEU A 134 10.45 3.60 -20.44
C LEU A 134 11.76 3.07 -21.03
N GLU A 135 12.05 3.40 -22.28
CA GLU A 135 13.19 2.83 -23.01
C GLU A 135 14.47 3.66 -22.89
N GLY A 136 14.35 5.00 -22.86
CA GLY A 136 15.48 5.91 -22.95
C GLY A 136 16.32 6.01 -21.67
N ASP A 137 17.64 6.04 -21.82
CA ASP A 137 18.58 6.13 -20.68
C ASP A 137 18.35 7.39 -19.83
N MET A 138 18.01 8.51 -20.47
CA MET A 138 17.70 9.75 -19.76
C MET A 138 16.42 9.64 -18.94
N GLU A 139 15.38 9.00 -19.48
CA GLU A 139 14.10 8.81 -18.79
C GLU A 139 14.26 7.84 -17.61
N LYS A 140 15.02 6.75 -17.79
CA LYS A 140 15.40 5.84 -16.70
C LYS A 140 16.18 6.56 -15.61
N LYS A 141 17.08 7.47 -15.96
CA LYS A 141 17.82 8.28 -14.98
C LYS A 141 16.87 9.17 -14.18
N GLU A 142 15.97 9.89 -14.84
CA GLU A 142 14.96 10.74 -14.18
C GLU A 142 14.01 9.92 -13.29
N PHE A 143 13.60 8.72 -13.74
CA PHE A 143 12.82 7.78 -12.95
C PHE A 143 13.54 7.43 -11.64
N ASN A 144 14.80 7.02 -11.72
CA ASN A 144 15.58 6.65 -10.54
C ASN A 144 15.78 7.84 -9.59
N ILE A 145 16.06 9.04 -10.11
CA ILE A 145 16.16 10.26 -9.28
C ILE A 145 14.84 10.54 -8.56
N PHE A 146 13.71 10.46 -9.27
CA PHE A 146 12.40 10.68 -8.69
C PHE A 146 12.08 9.67 -7.59
N ARG A 147 12.28 8.38 -7.87
CA ARG A 147 12.08 7.28 -6.91
C ARG A 147 12.94 7.48 -5.66
N ASP A 148 14.23 7.75 -5.83
CA ASP A 148 15.16 7.86 -4.70
C ASP A 148 14.83 9.09 -3.83
N LEU A 149 14.47 10.22 -4.44
CA LEU A 149 14.03 11.41 -3.70
C LEU A 149 12.70 11.18 -2.98
N ARG A 150 11.73 10.52 -3.62
CA ARG A 150 10.45 10.13 -3.00
C ARG A 150 10.71 9.29 -1.76
N ASP A 151 11.48 8.21 -1.90
CA ASP A 151 11.78 7.26 -0.84
C ASP A 151 12.51 7.92 0.34
N GLN A 152 13.48 8.80 0.05
CA GLN A 152 14.29 9.45 1.07
C GLN A 152 13.57 10.61 1.77
N VAL A 153 12.74 11.37 1.07
CA VAL A 153 12.24 12.66 1.58
C VAL A 153 10.76 12.63 1.88
N ALA A 154 9.95 11.96 1.07
CA ALA A 154 8.49 12.03 1.16
C ALA A 154 7.86 10.76 1.76
N MET A 155 8.44 9.58 1.53
CA MET A 155 7.78 8.29 1.75
C MET A 155 8.17 7.61 3.05
N GLY A 156 7.20 7.15 3.83
CA GLY A 156 7.44 6.39 5.06
C GLY A 156 6.39 5.31 5.29
N ILE A 157 6.56 4.56 6.38
CA ILE A 157 5.59 3.56 6.85
C ILE A 157 5.01 4.06 8.17
N GLY A 158 3.68 4.00 8.29
CA GLY A 158 2.98 4.37 9.52
C GLY A 158 3.33 3.40 10.65
N GLN A 159 3.52 3.92 11.86
CA GLN A 159 3.79 3.09 13.04
C GLN A 159 2.62 3.17 14.00
N VAL A 160 2.04 2.02 14.33
CA VAL A 160 0.99 1.93 15.35
C VAL A 160 1.62 1.83 16.73
N LYS A 161 1.21 2.69 17.64
CA LYS A 161 1.64 2.69 19.03
C LYS A 161 0.59 3.31 19.93
N GLU A 162 0.71 3.09 21.23
CA GLU A 162 -0.11 3.78 22.21
C GLU A 162 0.32 5.26 22.30
N CYS A 163 -0.67 6.15 22.37
CA CYS A 163 -0.45 7.57 22.46
C CYS A 163 0.17 7.91 23.83
N PRO A 164 1.37 8.52 23.89
CA PRO A 164 2.07 8.71 25.16
C PRO A 164 1.43 9.80 26.05
N ARG A 165 0.64 10.68 25.45
CA ARG A 165 -0.05 11.82 26.07
C ARG A 165 -1.27 12.19 25.25
N ASP A 166 -2.24 12.86 25.85
CA ASP A 166 -3.38 13.42 25.12
C ASP A 166 -2.89 14.28 23.95
N SER A 167 -3.47 14.02 22.79
CA SER A 167 -3.03 14.57 21.52
C SER A 167 -4.24 14.88 20.64
N THR A 168 -3.98 15.54 19.51
CA THR A 168 -5.02 15.86 18.52
C THR A 168 -4.71 15.13 17.23
N CYS A 169 -5.70 14.40 16.71
CA CYS A 169 -5.60 13.73 15.43
C CYS A 169 -5.29 14.72 14.32
N TYR A 170 -4.23 14.45 13.56
CA TYR A 170 -3.75 15.34 12.52
C TYR A 170 -4.75 15.50 11.38
N CYS A 171 -5.57 14.48 11.09
CA CYS A 171 -6.59 14.51 10.04
C CYS A 171 -7.90 15.17 10.52
N CYS A 172 -8.65 14.49 11.41
CA CYS A 172 -10.00 14.90 11.78
C CYS A 172 -10.06 16.01 12.84
N LYS A 173 -8.92 16.37 13.45
CA LYS A 173 -8.80 17.31 14.57
C LYS A 173 -9.52 16.90 15.86
N GLY A 174 -9.99 15.66 15.94
CA GLY A 174 -10.53 15.06 17.17
C GLY A 174 -9.44 14.73 18.19
N GLU A 175 -9.86 14.50 19.42
CA GLU A 175 -8.98 14.10 20.53
C GLU A 175 -8.51 12.66 20.37
N VAL A 176 -7.28 12.40 20.83
CA VAL A 176 -6.65 11.08 20.93
C VAL A 176 -6.11 10.99 22.35
N ASP A 177 -6.77 10.19 23.19
CA ASP A 177 -6.48 10.13 24.61
C ASP A 177 -5.17 9.37 24.88
N GLN A 178 -4.51 9.68 25.99
CA GLN A 178 -3.36 8.92 26.46
C GLN A 178 -3.69 7.42 26.57
N GLY A 179 -2.84 6.58 25.98
CA GLY A 179 -3.00 5.12 25.96
C GLY A 179 -3.86 4.58 24.81
N GLU A 180 -4.54 5.44 24.04
CA GLU A 180 -5.22 5.01 22.82
C GLU A 180 -4.24 4.62 21.72
N LEU A 181 -4.63 3.68 20.87
CA LEU A 181 -3.81 3.28 19.72
C LEU A 181 -3.90 4.34 18.63
N ALA A 182 -2.76 4.84 18.21
CA ALA A 182 -2.63 5.84 17.17
C ALA A 182 -1.55 5.44 16.16
N VAL A 183 -1.70 5.94 14.93
CA VAL A 183 -0.67 5.84 13.89
C VAL A 183 0.21 7.08 13.98
N THR A 184 1.52 6.89 13.85
CA THR A 184 2.50 7.98 13.73
C THR A 184 3.28 7.90 12.43
N ALA A 185 3.67 9.06 11.92
CA ALA A 185 4.34 9.21 10.62
C ALA A 185 5.58 10.08 10.78
N PRO A 186 6.77 9.47 10.99
CA PRO A 186 8.00 10.20 11.31
C PRO A 186 8.43 11.26 10.27
N LYS A 187 8.00 11.15 9.00
CA LYS A 187 8.32 12.13 7.94
C LYS A 187 7.37 13.33 7.88
N VAL A 188 6.29 13.34 8.66
CA VAL A 188 5.37 14.49 8.73
C VAL A 188 5.85 15.44 9.80
N THR A 189 5.72 15.05 11.07
CA THR A 189 6.29 15.70 12.25
C THR A 189 6.46 14.65 13.36
N SER A 190 7.33 14.93 14.35
CA SER A 190 7.57 14.03 15.49
C SER A 190 6.35 13.78 16.36
N ASP A 191 5.43 14.74 16.40
CA ASP A 191 4.29 14.77 17.31
C ASP A 191 2.94 14.50 16.62
N ALA A 192 2.93 14.32 15.29
CA ALA A 192 1.69 14.04 14.59
C ALA A 192 1.22 12.60 14.86
N VAL A 193 -0.05 12.51 15.26
CA VAL A 193 -0.78 11.26 15.49
C VAL A 193 -2.05 11.25 14.65
N TRP A 194 -2.48 10.06 14.24
CA TRP A 194 -3.74 9.84 13.56
C TRP A 194 -4.49 8.71 14.28
N HIS A 195 -5.83 8.81 14.36
CA HIS A 195 -6.64 7.62 14.62
C HIS A 195 -6.37 6.58 13.52
N PRO A 196 -6.50 5.26 13.80
CA PRO A 196 -6.29 4.20 12.81
C PRO A 196 -7.03 4.42 11.49
N ALA A 197 -8.31 4.76 11.56
CA ALA A 197 -9.15 5.04 10.38
C ALA A 197 -8.89 6.39 9.71
N CYS A 198 -8.19 7.32 10.38
CA CYS A 198 -7.86 8.64 9.85
C CYS A 198 -6.53 8.67 9.07
N PHE A 199 -5.75 7.57 9.10
CA PHE A 199 -4.48 7.47 8.40
C PHE A 199 -4.69 7.00 6.96
N THR A 200 -5.25 7.89 6.14
CA THR A 200 -5.69 7.60 4.77
C THR A 200 -5.05 8.50 3.73
N CYS A 201 -5.06 8.06 2.47
CA CYS A 201 -4.69 8.87 1.33
C CYS A 201 -5.68 10.02 1.14
N HIS A 202 -5.19 11.23 0.88
CA HIS A 202 -6.01 12.41 0.62
C HIS A 202 -6.82 12.31 -0.68
N THR A 203 -6.39 11.51 -1.66
CA THR A 203 -7.04 11.39 -2.97
C THR A 203 -8.06 10.26 -3.02
N CYS A 204 -7.71 9.04 -2.59
CA CYS A 204 -8.63 7.88 -2.63
C CYS A 204 -9.24 7.51 -1.29
N GLU A 205 -8.84 8.16 -0.20
CA GLU A 205 -9.35 7.89 1.16
C GLU A 205 -9.05 6.45 1.65
N GLU A 206 -8.15 5.73 0.98
CA GLU A 206 -7.74 4.39 1.37
C GLU A 206 -6.67 4.39 2.47
N LEU A 207 -6.68 3.34 3.31
CA LEU A 207 -5.78 3.18 4.46
C LEU A 207 -4.31 3.06 4.01
N LEU A 208 -3.40 3.72 4.75
CA LEU A 208 -1.96 3.75 4.44
C LEU A 208 -1.06 3.01 5.46
N VAL A 209 -1.60 2.61 6.61
CA VAL A 209 -0.84 2.11 7.78
C VAL A 209 -0.20 0.73 7.59
N ASP A 210 -0.79 -0.12 6.76
CA ASP A 210 -0.23 -1.40 6.29
C ASP A 210 0.79 -1.17 5.15
N LEU A 211 0.64 -0.05 4.44
CA LEU A 211 1.38 0.28 3.24
C LEU A 211 2.40 1.41 3.52
N VAL A 212 2.63 2.25 2.51
CA VAL A 212 3.41 3.47 2.65
C VAL A 212 2.53 4.69 2.55
N TYR A 213 2.96 5.77 3.19
CA TYR A 213 2.44 7.10 2.96
C TYR A 213 3.53 7.96 2.31
N CYS A 214 3.13 8.92 1.50
CA CYS A 214 3.96 10.02 1.03
C CYS A 214 3.39 11.34 1.58
N HIS A 215 4.23 12.16 2.20
CA HIS A 215 3.82 13.45 2.72
C HIS A 215 4.11 14.57 1.71
N HIS A 216 3.08 15.34 1.35
CA HIS A 216 3.19 16.49 0.49
C HIS A 216 2.20 17.58 0.89
N ALA A 217 2.66 18.83 1.01
CA ALA A 217 1.81 19.99 1.32
C ALA A 217 0.81 19.80 2.49
N LYS A 218 1.26 19.14 3.58
CA LYS A 218 0.46 18.80 4.79
C LYS A 218 -0.55 17.67 4.61
N ASN A 219 -0.59 17.02 3.46
CA ASN A 219 -1.47 15.89 3.18
C ASN A 219 -0.66 14.59 3.06
N LEU A 220 -1.32 13.48 3.37
CA LEU A 220 -0.82 12.13 3.12
C LEU A 220 -1.37 11.61 1.82
N TYR A 221 -0.52 10.96 1.03
CA TYR A 221 -0.89 10.31 -0.22
C TYR A 221 -0.40 8.87 -0.19
N CYS A 222 -1.08 7.96 -0.89
CA CYS A 222 -0.41 6.72 -1.27
C CYS A 222 0.73 7.03 -2.26
N GLU A 223 1.62 6.07 -2.48
CA GLU A 223 2.75 6.24 -3.40
C GLU A 223 2.24 6.63 -4.80
N ARG A 224 1.29 5.86 -5.36
CA ARG A 224 0.66 6.16 -6.66
C ARG A 224 0.17 7.61 -6.79
N HIS A 225 -0.67 8.08 -5.85
CA HIS A 225 -1.24 9.44 -5.96
C HIS A 225 -0.19 10.53 -5.69
N TYR A 226 0.85 10.24 -4.91
CA TYR A 226 1.98 11.17 -4.80
C TYR A 226 2.74 11.27 -6.12
N ALA A 227 3.00 10.13 -6.79
CA ALA A 227 3.63 10.11 -8.10
C ALA A 227 2.82 10.91 -9.12
N GLU A 228 1.50 10.71 -9.17
CA GLU A 228 0.59 11.41 -10.10
C GLU A 228 0.60 12.95 -9.97
N ILE A 229 0.94 13.51 -8.78
CA ILE A 229 1.09 14.97 -8.59
C ILE A 229 2.26 15.53 -9.42
N ILE A 230 3.30 14.72 -9.65
CA ILE A 230 4.59 15.16 -10.22
C ILE A 230 4.81 14.58 -11.63
N ARG A 231 4.39 13.33 -11.83
CA ARG A 231 4.51 12.52 -13.05
C ARG A 231 3.14 11.86 -13.32
N PRO A 232 2.23 12.53 -14.04
CA PRO A 232 0.89 11.99 -14.28
C PRO A 232 0.96 10.71 -15.11
N ARG A 233 0.15 9.71 -14.73
CA ARG A 233 0.05 8.44 -15.45
C ARG A 233 -0.72 8.59 -16.75
N CYS A 234 -0.36 7.80 -17.75
CA CYS A 234 -1.11 7.69 -18.98
C CYS A 234 -2.47 6.98 -18.73
N PRO A 235 -3.63 7.57 -19.06
CA PRO A 235 -4.94 6.92 -18.88
C PRO A 235 -5.14 5.66 -19.73
N GLY A 236 -4.29 5.46 -20.74
CA GLY A 236 -4.26 4.28 -21.59
C GLY A 236 -3.57 3.11 -20.89
N CYS A 237 -2.25 3.19 -20.75
CA CYS A 237 -1.42 2.09 -20.24
C CYS A 237 -1.31 2.04 -18.71
N ASP A 238 -1.75 3.08 -18.00
CA ASP A 238 -1.60 3.22 -16.55
C ASP A 238 -0.13 3.11 -16.10
N GLU A 239 0.78 3.71 -16.86
CA GLU A 239 2.20 3.91 -16.55
C GLU A 239 2.52 5.40 -16.56
#